data_AF-A0AA40KFQ3-F1
#
_entry.id   AF-A0AA40KFQ3-F1
#
_cell.length_a   1.000
_cell.length_b   1.000
_cell.length_c   1.000
_cell.angle_alpha   90.00
_cell.angle_beta   90.00
_cell.angle_gamma   90.00
#
_symmetry.space_group_name_H-M   'P 1'
#
loop_
_entity.id
_entity.type
_entity.pdbx_description
1 polymer ?
#
loop_
_entity_poly.entity_id
_entity_poly.type
_entity_poly.pdbx_seq_one_letter_code
_entity_poly.pdbx_strand_id
1 'polypeptide(L)'
;MSRVEEVEEVDQLDSGMGSSDAHSPEVKSLLPDDEDDEEDESLAERLLGLTEMFPEEVRNLGYNVGSCLCNCMKGLYAYSCSAAWIFFSSSAILFAPILFEIERVQMEEAQRTQQKQVLLGPSKAMSNVNASSLPMAPPVQQ
;
A
#
# COMPACT_ATOMS: atom_id res chain seq x y z
N MET A 1 -72.26 -4.55 -40.13
CA MET A 1 -73.00 -3.32 -40.48
C MET A 1 -73.01 -2.49 -39.21
N SER A 2 -72.36 -1.35 -39.05
CA SER A 2 -71.49 -0.49 -39.88
C SER A 2 -70.74 0.40 -38.86
N ARG A 3 -69.42 0.61 -38.98
CA ARG A 3 -68.79 1.85 -39.47
C ARG A 3 -69.02 3.09 -38.58
N VAL A 4 -67.94 3.47 -37.87
CA VAL A 4 -67.36 4.82 -37.67
C VAL A 4 -68.30 5.95 -37.21
N GLU A 5 -68.01 6.49 -36.02
CA GLU A 5 -67.92 7.95 -35.82
C GLU A 5 -66.61 8.26 -35.09
N GLU A 6 -65.94 9.25 -35.64
CA GLU A 6 -64.61 9.77 -35.36
C GLU A 6 -64.83 11.24 -34.95
N VAL A 7 -63.90 11.80 -34.17
CA VAL A 7 -63.67 13.24 -33.94
C VAL A 7 -64.53 13.94 -32.88
N GLU A 8 -63.92 14.22 -31.73
CA GLU A 8 -63.72 15.63 -31.33
C GLU A 8 -62.41 15.75 -30.51
N GLU A 9 -61.40 16.30 -31.17
CA GLU A 9 -60.19 16.85 -30.59
C GLU A 9 -60.49 18.27 -30.10
N VAL A 10 -59.59 18.83 -29.28
CA VAL A 10 -59.45 20.25 -28.92
C VAL A 10 -60.25 20.69 -27.68
N ASP A 11 -59.57 20.79 -26.53
CA ASP A 11 -59.04 22.10 -26.16
C ASP A 11 -57.96 21.99 -25.06
N GLN A 12 -56.80 22.50 -25.43
CA GLN A 12 -55.63 22.66 -24.60
C GLN A 12 -55.79 24.01 -23.92
N LEU A 13 -56.44 24.03 -22.76
CA LEU A 13 -56.67 25.26 -22.02
C LEU A 13 -55.47 25.56 -21.13
N ASP A 14 -54.58 26.36 -21.71
CA ASP A 14 -53.74 27.32 -21.01
C ASP A 14 -54.47 27.92 -19.80
N SER A 15 -53.90 27.71 -18.62
CA SER A 15 -54.09 28.63 -17.51
C SER A 15 -52.72 28.89 -16.91
N GLY A 16 -51.99 29.77 -17.60
CA GLY A 16 -51.86 31.11 -17.07
C GLY A 16 -50.90 31.19 -15.90
N MET A 17 -49.67 31.57 -16.25
CA MET A 17 -48.69 32.28 -15.44
C MET A 17 -49.19 32.77 -14.07
N GLY A 18 -48.57 32.20 -13.03
CA GLY A 18 -48.41 32.82 -11.74
C GLY A 18 -46.92 32.88 -11.40
N SER A 19 -46.17 33.69 -12.16
CA SER A 19 -44.85 34.15 -11.75
C SER A 19 -44.95 34.77 -10.37
N SER A 20 -44.28 34.15 -9.40
CA SER A 20 -43.81 34.83 -8.21
C SER A 20 -42.55 34.11 -7.77
N ASP A 21 -41.44 34.48 -8.42
CA ASP A 21 -40.21 34.72 -7.71
C ASP A 21 -40.53 35.59 -6.48
N ALA A 22 -40.87 34.91 -5.39
CA ALA A 22 -40.90 35.46 -4.06
C ALA A 22 -40.16 34.44 -3.21
N HIS A 23 -38.84 34.43 -3.38
CA HIS A 23 -37.93 34.25 -2.26
C HIS A 23 -38.35 35.28 -1.20
N SER A 24 -39.38 34.96 -0.42
CA SER A 24 -39.86 35.77 0.69
C SER A 24 -38.83 35.60 1.80
N PRO A 25 -37.96 36.60 2.07
CA PRO A 25 -36.97 36.50 3.12
C PRO A 25 -37.58 36.90 4.46
N GLU A 26 -38.88 36.68 4.68
CA GLU A 26 -39.61 37.26 5.80
C GLU A 26 -40.34 36.24 6.69
N VAL A 27 -40.03 34.94 6.56
CA VAL A 27 -40.38 33.96 7.60
C VAL A 27 -39.16 33.45 8.39
N LYS A 28 -37.95 33.89 8.01
CA LYS A 28 -36.71 33.56 8.73
C LYS A 28 -36.43 34.49 9.94
N SER A 29 -37.36 35.37 10.30
CA SER A 29 -37.15 36.41 11.32
C SER A 29 -37.87 36.17 12.66
N LEU A 30 -38.60 35.06 12.83
CA LEU A 30 -39.33 34.77 14.08
C LEU A 30 -39.13 33.36 14.67
N LEU A 31 -38.24 32.55 14.09
CA LEU A 31 -37.61 31.49 14.86
C LEU A 31 -36.24 32.04 15.31
N PRO A 32 -35.80 31.76 16.55
CA PRO A 32 -34.38 31.86 16.82
C PRO A 32 -33.65 31.12 15.69
N ASP A 33 -32.58 31.70 15.17
CA ASP A 33 -31.52 30.98 14.48
C ASP A 33 -30.90 30.05 15.54
N ASP A 34 -31.69 29.08 16.01
CA ASP A 34 -31.16 27.88 16.63
C ASP A 34 -30.44 27.23 15.47
N GLU A 35 -29.12 27.42 15.51
CA GLU A 35 -28.12 26.69 14.76
C GLU A 35 -28.69 25.31 14.39
N ASP A 36 -28.83 25.03 13.09
CA ASP A 36 -28.95 23.66 12.58
C ASP A 36 -27.66 22.92 12.96
N ASP A 37 -27.48 22.65 14.26
CA ASP A 37 -26.60 21.64 14.84
C ASP A 37 -27.26 20.27 14.61
N GLU A 38 -27.72 19.99 13.38
CA GLU A 38 -27.93 18.62 12.95
C GLU A 38 -26.52 18.01 12.85
N GLU A 39 -26.12 17.30 13.90
CA GLU A 39 -24.87 16.55 13.93
C GLU A 39 -24.79 15.68 12.66
N ASP A 40 -23.83 15.97 11.77
CA ASP A 40 -23.60 15.20 10.57
C ASP A 40 -23.45 13.72 10.95
N GLU A 41 -24.43 12.89 10.58
CA GLU A 41 -24.43 11.46 10.90
C GLU A 41 -23.06 10.85 10.56
N SER A 42 -22.43 10.24 11.55
CA SER A 42 -21.11 9.64 11.33
C SER A 42 -21.22 8.47 10.36
N LEU A 43 -20.17 8.20 9.58
CA LEU A 43 -20.14 7.00 8.73
C LEU A 43 -20.34 5.72 9.56
N ALA A 44 -19.96 5.75 10.85
CA ALA A 44 -20.20 4.66 11.78
C ALA A 44 -21.70 4.50 12.09
N GLU A 45 -22.44 5.59 12.33
CA GLU A 45 -23.90 5.55 12.52
C GLU A 45 -24.63 5.05 11.27
N ARG A 46 -24.22 5.50 10.08
CA ARG A 46 -24.81 5.00 8.83
C ARG A 46 -24.55 3.52 8.61
N LEU A 47 -23.33 3.06 8.88
CA LEU A 47 -22.99 1.63 8.83
C LEU A 47 -23.73 0.84 9.91
N LEU A 48 -23.93 1.44 11.08
CA LEU A 48 -24.64 0.83 12.20
C LEU A 48 -26.14 0.69 11.90
N GLY A 49 -26.77 1.72 11.34
CA GLY A 49 -28.15 1.69 10.84
C GLY A 49 -28.33 0.73 9.67
N LEU A 50 -27.36 0.66 8.75
CA LEU A 50 -27.38 -0.36 7.69
C LEU A 50 -27.29 -1.78 8.26
N THR A 51 -26.46 -2.02 9.28
CA THR A 51 -26.39 -3.35 9.90
C THR A 51 -27.65 -3.73 10.68
N GLU A 52 -28.50 -2.77 11.06
CA GLU A 52 -29.78 -3.01 11.71
C GLU A 52 -30.83 -3.63 10.77
N MET A 53 -30.75 -3.38 9.46
CA MET A 53 -31.65 -4.00 8.48
C MET A 53 -31.34 -5.48 8.20
N PHE A 54 -30.24 -6.02 8.73
CA PHE A 54 -29.81 -7.39 8.47
C PHE A 54 -30.11 -8.34 9.64
N PRO A 55 -30.37 -9.63 9.38
CA PRO A 55 -30.64 -10.62 10.42
C PRO A 55 -29.42 -10.86 11.33
N GLU A 56 -29.66 -11.24 12.57
CA GLU A 56 -28.62 -11.40 13.60
C GLU A 56 -27.51 -12.37 13.19
N GLU A 57 -27.85 -13.41 12.41
CA GLU A 57 -26.90 -14.41 11.91
C GLU A 57 -25.80 -13.80 11.03
N VAL A 58 -26.13 -12.87 10.12
CA VAL A 58 -25.10 -12.27 9.25
C VAL A 58 -24.23 -11.27 10.01
N ARG A 59 -24.79 -10.60 11.02
CA ARG A 59 -24.04 -9.68 11.88
C ARG A 59 -23.08 -10.44 12.79
N ASN A 60 -23.51 -11.58 13.34
CA ASN A 60 -22.66 -12.48 14.12
C ASN A 60 -21.56 -13.11 13.24
N LEU A 61 -21.89 -13.52 12.01
CA LEU A 61 -20.88 -13.99 11.05
C LEU A 61 -19.84 -12.91 10.76
N GLY A 62 -20.26 -11.67 10.49
CA GLY A 62 -19.34 -10.55 10.28
C GLY A 62 -18.45 -10.28 11.49
N TYR A 63 -19.02 -10.28 12.70
CA TYR A 63 -18.26 -10.13 13.94
C TYR A 63 -17.26 -11.28 14.17
N ASN A 64 -17.67 -12.52 13.92
CA ASN A 64 -16.82 -13.69 14.08
C ASN A 64 -15.71 -13.72 13.03
N VAL A 65 -16.00 -13.36 11.77
CA VAL A 65 -15.00 -13.23 10.70
C VAL A 65 -14.02 -12.12 11.01
N GLY A 66 -14.50 -10.94 11.43
CA GLY A 66 -13.64 -9.82 11.83
C GLY A 66 -12.75 -10.19 13.01
N SER A 67 -13.31 -10.84 14.04
CA SER A 67 -12.58 -11.34 15.20
C SER A 67 -11.59 -12.44 14.82
N CYS A 68 -11.99 -13.37 13.95
CA CYS A 68 -11.14 -14.43 13.41
C CYS A 68 -9.96 -13.82 12.65
N LEU A 69 -10.21 -12.83 11.78
CA LEU A 69 -9.18 -12.13 11.03
C LEU A 69 -8.20 -11.41 11.96
N CYS A 70 -8.71 -10.70 12.97
CA CYS A 70 -7.86 -10.00 13.93
C CYS A 70 -6.97 -10.98 14.73
N ASN A 71 -7.54 -12.12 15.15
CA ASN A 71 -6.79 -13.20 15.81
C ASN A 71 -5.82 -13.90 14.85
N CYS A 72 -6.20 -14.10 13.59
CA CYS A 72 -5.36 -14.68 12.54
C CYS A 72 -4.18 -13.78 12.25
N MET A 73 -4.36 -12.46 12.08
CA MET A 73 -3.27 -11.51 11.87
C MET A 73 -2.28 -11.56 13.04
N LYS A 74 -2.78 -11.57 14.27
CA LYS A 74 -1.94 -11.67 15.47
C LYS A 74 -1.19 -13.00 15.53
N GLY A 75 -1.86 -14.11 15.21
CA GLY A 75 -1.28 -15.45 15.17
C GLY A 75 -0.25 -15.62 14.04
N LEU A 76 -0.58 -15.16 12.83
CA LEU A 76 0.28 -15.18 11.65
C LEU A 76 1.52 -14.32 11.85
N TYR A 77 1.41 -13.18 12.55
CA TYR A 77 2.57 -12.37 12.91
C TYR A 77 3.52 -13.10 13.88
N ALA A 78 2.97 -13.72 14.94
CA ALA A 78 3.78 -14.50 15.87
C ALA A 78 4.39 -15.74 15.21
N TYR A 79 3.61 -16.42 14.37
CA TYR A 79 4.04 -17.56 13.59
C TYR A 79 5.10 -17.18 12.57
N SER A 80 4.94 -16.07 11.83
CA SER A 80 5.91 -15.62 10.83
C SER A 80 7.23 -15.24 11.48
N CYS A 81 7.21 -14.58 12.64
CA CYS A 81 8.41 -14.27 13.40
C CYS A 81 9.13 -15.55 13.85
N SER A 82 8.40 -16.53 14.37
CA SER A 82 8.96 -17.82 14.80
C SER A 82 9.48 -18.64 13.61
N ALA A 83 8.71 -18.69 12.53
CA ALA A 83 9.08 -19.39 11.30
C ALA A 83 10.30 -18.73 10.65
N ALA A 84 10.37 -17.40 10.58
CA ALA A 84 11.52 -16.66 10.07
C ALA A 84 12.77 -16.98 10.90
N TRP A 85 12.66 -17.04 12.23
CA TRP A 85 13.77 -17.42 13.09
C TRP A 85 14.29 -18.83 12.80
N ILE A 86 13.36 -19.80 12.67
CA ILE A 86 13.70 -21.18 12.33
C ILE A 86 14.30 -21.27 10.93
N PHE A 87 13.70 -20.60 9.94
CA PHE A 87 14.19 -20.60 8.56
C PHE A 87 15.58 -20.00 8.46
N PHE A 88 15.80 -18.85 9.09
CA PHE A 88 17.08 -18.17 9.08
C PHE A 88 18.15 -19.00 9.78
N SER A 89 17.84 -19.55 10.96
CA SER A 89 18.75 -20.40 11.72
C SER A 89 19.09 -21.69 10.95
N SER A 90 18.08 -22.33 10.37
CA SER A 90 18.25 -23.57 9.59
C SER A 90 19.05 -23.33 8.33
N SER A 91 18.73 -22.24 7.61
CA SER A 91 19.45 -21.77 6.43
C SER A 91 20.94 -21.54 6.74
N ALA A 92 21.26 -20.86 7.84
CA ALA A 92 22.63 -20.58 8.22
C ALA A 92 23.47 -21.85 8.44
N ILE A 93 22.91 -22.87 9.11
CA ILE A 93 23.62 -24.14 9.36
C ILE A 93 23.83 -24.94 8.07
N LEU A 94 22.84 -24.93 7.16
CA LEU A 94 22.94 -25.60 5.86
C LEU A 94 23.95 -24.94 4.92
N PHE A 95 24.07 -23.61 4.97
CA PHE A 95 25.03 -22.89 4.15
C PHE A 95 26.46 -22.96 4.67
N ALA A 96 26.69 -23.27 5.95
CA ALA A 96 28.04 -23.31 6.50
C ALA A 96 29.01 -24.27 5.76
N PRO A 97 28.64 -25.53 5.43
CA PRO A 97 29.49 -26.41 4.62
C PRO A 97 29.71 -25.89 3.19
N ILE A 98 28.65 -25.37 2.56
CA ILE A 98 28.68 -24.85 1.19
C ILE A 98 29.63 -23.63 1.13
N LEU A 99 29.56 -22.75 2.13
CA LEU A 99 30.40 -21.55 2.20
C LEU A 99 31.87 -21.92 2.35
N PHE A 100 32.19 -22.94 3.15
CA PHE A 100 33.56 -23.43 3.29
C PHE A 100 34.14 -23.97 1.98
N GLU A 101 33.32 -24.65 1.18
CA GLU A 101 33.75 -25.12 -0.14
C GLU A 101 34.05 -23.95 -1.09
N ILE A 102 33.23 -22.90 -1.08
CA ILE A 102 33.42 -21.72 -1.92
C ILE A 102 34.66 -20.92 -1.49
N GLU A 103 34.85 -20.72 -0.18
CA GLU A 103 36.02 -20.00 0.36
C GLU A 103 37.32 -20.73 0.06
N ARG A 104 37.34 -22.07 0.14
CA ARG A 104 38.54 -22.84 -0.18
C ARG A 104 38.96 -22.66 -1.64
N VAL A 105 37.99 -22.64 -2.57
CA VAL A 105 38.24 -22.38 -3.99
C VAL A 105 38.75 -20.95 -4.20
N GLN A 106 38.17 -19.96 -3.51
CA GLN A 106 38.66 -18.58 -3.55
C GLN A 106 40.08 -18.43 -3.00
N MET A 107 40.44 -19.14 -1.93
CA MET A 107 41.78 -19.06 -1.32
C MET A 107 42.86 -19.58 -2.26
N GLU A 108 42.60 -20.65 -3.02
CA GLU A 108 43.54 -21.15 -4.02
C GLU A 108 43.75 -20.15 -5.16
N GLU A 109 42.70 -19.49 -5.64
CA GLU A 109 42.79 -18.48 -6.69
C GLU A 109 43.45 -17.17 -6.23
N ALA A 110 43.15 -16.73 -5.00
CA ALA A 110 43.76 -15.56 -4.38
C ALA A 110 45.26 -15.78 -4.14
N GLN A 111 45.65 -16.95 -3.63
CA GLN A 111 47.07 -17.30 -3.49
C GLN A 111 47.78 -17.42 -4.84
N ARG A 112 47.13 -17.97 -5.87
CA ARG A 112 47.72 -17.98 -7.23
C ARG A 112 47.92 -16.57 -7.78
N THR A 113 47.00 -15.66 -7.49
CA THR A 113 47.09 -14.26 -7.91
C THR A 113 48.18 -13.52 -7.15
N GLN A 114 48.31 -13.76 -5.84
CA GLN A 114 49.40 -13.25 -5.00
C GLN A 114 50.77 -13.81 -5.42
N GLN A 115 50.88 -15.11 -5.68
CA GLN A 115 52.11 -15.73 -6.19
C GLN A 115 52.49 -15.15 -7.56
N LYS A 116 51.52 -14.92 -8.44
CA LYS A 116 51.76 -14.23 -9.71
C LYS A 116 52.19 -12.77 -9.46
N GLN A 117 51.58 -12.03 -8.55
CA GLN A 117 51.96 -10.65 -8.23
C GLN A 117 53.30 -10.51 -7.49
N VAL A 118 53.70 -11.47 -6.66
CA VAL A 118 55.01 -11.50 -6.00
C VAL A 118 56.11 -11.95 -6.95
N LEU A 119 55.85 -12.96 -7.80
CA LEU A 119 56.82 -13.44 -8.78
C LEU A 119 56.97 -12.49 -9.98
N LEU A 120 55.96 -11.66 -10.24
CA LEU A 120 56.05 -10.54 -11.19
C LEU A 120 56.39 -9.20 -10.51
N GLY A 121 56.33 -9.11 -9.17
CA GLY A 121 56.37 -7.85 -8.43
C GLY A 121 55.29 -6.85 -8.88
N PRO A 122 55.04 -5.77 -8.10
CA PRO A 122 54.38 -4.57 -8.63
C PRO A 122 55.08 -3.97 -9.88
N SER A 123 56.25 -4.50 -10.27
CA SER A 123 57.12 -3.96 -11.31
C SER A 123 56.88 -4.50 -12.72
N LYS A 124 56.27 -5.67 -12.94
CA LYS A 124 56.09 -6.16 -14.34
C LYS A 124 54.87 -5.62 -15.08
N ALA A 125 53.95 -4.94 -14.40
CA ALA A 125 52.97 -4.07 -15.09
C ALA A 125 53.57 -2.69 -15.44
N MET A 126 54.64 -2.26 -14.73
CA MET A 126 55.29 -0.98 -14.96
C MET A 126 56.51 -1.08 -15.89
N SER A 127 57.07 -2.27 -16.12
CA SER A 127 58.19 -2.45 -17.06
C SER A 127 57.81 -2.34 -18.54
N ASN A 128 56.51 -2.21 -18.86
CA ASN A 128 56.03 -1.90 -20.21
C ASN A 128 55.36 -0.52 -20.33
N VAL A 129 55.31 0.26 -19.24
CA VAL A 129 54.97 1.68 -19.27
C VAL A 129 56.28 2.46 -19.09
N ASN A 130 56.96 2.62 -20.23
CA ASN A 130 57.64 3.86 -20.60
C ASN A 130 57.93 4.85 -19.47
N ALA A 131 59.13 4.76 -18.88
CA ALA A 131 60.04 5.88 -18.67
C ALA A 131 59.45 7.32 -18.59
N SER A 132 58.48 7.60 -17.72
CA SER A 132 58.06 8.96 -17.28
C SER A 132 56.81 8.90 -16.39
N SER A 133 56.96 8.61 -15.10
CA SER A 133 56.11 9.14 -14.02
C SER A 133 56.43 8.40 -12.71
N LEU A 134 57.23 9.04 -11.86
CA LEU A 134 57.50 8.57 -10.51
C LEU A 134 56.21 8.69 -9.66
N PRO A 135 55.75 7.64 -8.95
CA PRO A 135 54.75 7.81 -7.91
C PRO A 135 55.41 8.38 -6.64
N MET A 136 54.95 9.57 -6.25
CA MET A 136 55.36 10.32 -5.07
C MET A 136 54.97 9.59 -3.78
N ALA A 137 55.86 9.57 -2.78
CA ALA A 137 55.63 8.99 -1.46
C ALA A 137 54.51 9.72 -0.70
N PRO A 138 53.71 9.03 0.14
CA PRO A 138 52.61 9.65 0.88
C PRO A 138 53.13 10.52 2.06
N PRO A 139 52.42 11.60 2.41
CA PRO A 139 52.83 12.52 3.47
C PRO A 139 52.66 11.89 4.87
N VAL A 140 53.67 12.09 5.71
CA VAL A 140 53.65 11.79 7.15
C VAL A 140 52.71 12.79 7.84
N GLN A 141 51.66 12.30 8.49
CA GLN A 141 50.73 13.11 9.28
C GLN A 141 51.32 13.35 10.69
N GLN A 142 51.36 14.62 11.11
CA GLN A 142 51.41 15.02 12.53
C GLN A 142 50.00 15.06 13.11
#